data_AF-A0A2N8ELK2-F1
#
_entry.id   AF-A0A2N8ELK2-F1
#
_cell.length_a   1.000
_cell.length_b   1.000
_cell.length_c   1.000
_cell.angle_alpha   90.00
_cell.angle_beta   90.00
_cell.angle_gamma   90.00
#
_symmetry.space_group_name_H-M   'P 1'
#
loop_
_entity.id
_entity.type
_entity.pdbx_description
1 polymer ?
#
loop_
_entity_poly.entity_id
_entity_poly.type
_entity_poly.pdbx_seq_one_letter_code
_entity_poly.pdbx_strand_id
1 'polypeptide(L)' 'MPQGGPYLNTILPVFFDHSRHKLHIDDLDTTPDVLAFKGEEGLSQPFTYRIEFTASDLDIGAEQLLGQYARFSLHA' A
#
# COMPACT_ATOMS: atom_id res chain seq x y z
N MET A 1 -39.14 29.15 1.17
CA MET A 1 -38.08 28.39 0.47
C MET A 1 -37.23 27.71 1.53
N PRO A 2 -37.09 26.38 1.55
CA PRO A 2 -36.19 25.72 2.49
C PRO A 2 -34.76 25.69 1.92
N GLN A 3 -33.79 26.18 2.69
CA GLN A 3 -32.37 26.09 2.35
C GLN A 3 -31.85 24.73 2.82
N GLY A 4 -31.53 23.85 1.86
CA GLY A 4 -30.87 22.57 2.11
C GLY A 4 -29.41 22.77 2.49
N GLY A 5 -29.02 22.28 3.66
CA GLY A 5 -27.61 22.22 4.07
C GLY A 5 -26.84 21.13 3.30
N PRO A 6 -25.52 21.28 3.13
CA PRO A 6 -24.72 20.29 2.42
C PRO A 6 -24.60 19.01 3.26
N TYR A 7 -25.11 17.90 2.74
CA TYR A 7 -24.78 16.57 3.23
C TYR A 7 -23.32 16.29 2.87
N LEU A 8 -22.39 16.58 3.79
CA LEU A 8 -21.03 16.07 3.70
C LEU A 8 -21.09 14.58 3.99
N ASN A 9 -21.17 13.79 2.93
CA ASN A 9 -20.97 12.36 2.98
C ASN A 9 -19.48 12.11 3.24
N THR A 10 -19.07 12.28 4.49
CA THR A 10 -17.70 12.01 4.94
C THR A 10 -17.52 10.50 4.92
N ILE A 11 -17.17 9.95 3.76
CA ILE A 11 -16.52 8.65 3.69
C ILE A 11 -15.16 8.87 4.37
N LEU A 12 -15.11 8.63 5.68
CA LEU A 12 -13.84 8.54 6.38
C LEU A 12 -13.07 7.40 5.71
N PRO A 13 -11.85 7.64 5.18
CA PRO A 13 -11.01 6.55 4.76
C PRO A 13 -10.88 5.62 5.95
N VAL A 14 -11.22 4.34 5.75
CA VAL A 14 -10.96 3.35 6.78
C VAL A 14 -9.44 3.21 6.82
N PHE A 15 -8.81 3.92 7.75
CA PHE A 15 -7.38 3.80 8.00
C PHE A 15 -7.17 2.47 8.72
N PHE A 16 -6.82 1.45 7.95
CA PHE A 16 -6.30 0.23 8.50
C PHE A 16 -4.84 0.47 8.85
N ASP A 17 -4.51 0.43 10.13
CA ASP A 17 -3.12 0.50 10.59
C ASP A 17 -2.42 -0.80 10.18
N HIS A 18 -1.80 -0.77 9.00
CA HIS A 18 -0.96 -1.83 8.48
C HIS A 18 0.52 -1.61 8.79
N SER A 19 0.87 -0.68 9.68
CA SER A 19 2.28 -0.31 9.98
C SER A 19 3.15 -1.47 10.47
N ARG A 20 2.52 -2.53 10.99
CA ARG A 20 3.18 -3.77 11.40
C ARG A 20 3.70 -4.59 10.21
N HIS A 21 3.05 -4.51 9.05
CA HIS A 21 3.48 -5.18 7.83
C HIS A 21 4.62 -4.39 7.19
N LYS A 22 5.64 -5.10 6.70
CA LYS A 22 6.84 -4.46 6.16
C LYS A 22 7.02 -4.83 4.70
N LEU A 23 7.18 -3.81 3.86
CA LEU A 23 7.59 -3.95 2.47
C LEU A 23 9.06 -3.50 2.36
N HIS A 24 9.88 -4.36 1.78
CA HIS A 24 11.26 -4.07 1.41
C HIS A 24 11.41 -4.24 -0.10
N ILE A 25 12.08 -3.30 -0.75
CA ILE A 25 12.41 -3.33 -2.17
C ILE A 25 13.90 -3.08 -2.27
N ASP A 26 14.61 -3.96 -2.97
CA ASP A 26 16.06 -3.84 -3.13
C ASP A 26 16.39 -2.59 -3.95
N ASP A 27 17.51 -1.93 -3.60
CA ASP A 27 17.98 -0.64 -4.17
C ASP A 27 17.04 0.56 -3.99
N LEU A 28 16.05 0.46 -3.09
CA LEU A 28 15.22 1.59 -2.67
C LEU A 28 15.76 2.24 -1.39
N ASP A 29 16.23 3.48 -1.49
CA ASP A 29 16.84 4.23 -0.37
C ASP A 29 15.83 4.75 0.67
N THR A 30 14.54 4.52 0.45
CA THR A 30 13.45 4.89 1.35
C THR A 30 12.73 3.65 1.86
N THR A 31 12.27 3.69 3.11
CA THR A 31 11.43 2.62 3.67
C THR A 31 9.96 2.88 3.34
N PRO A 32 9.27 2.01 2.57
CA PRO A 32 7.84 2.13 2.33
C PRO A 32 7.02 1.88 3.61
N ASP A 33 6.01 2.72 3.84
CA ASP A 33 4.99 2.50 4.86
C ASP A 33 3.72 1.93 4.21
N VAL A 34 3.26 0.77 4.69
CA VAL A 34 2.19 0.01 4.04
C VAL A 34 0.83 0.56 4.43
N LEU A 35 0.02 0.93 3.45
CA LEU A 35 -1.33 1.47 3.62
C LEU A 35 -2.43 0.43 3.43
N ALA A 36 -2.25 -0.50 2.50
CA ALA A 36 -3.18 -1.58 2.22
C ALA A 36 -2.49 -2.68 1.42
N PHE A 37 -3.04 -3.89 1.43
CA PHE A 37 -2.60 -4.95 0.54
C PHE A 37 -3.73 -5.91 0.19
N LYS A 38 -3.61 -6.55 -0.97
CA LYS A 38 -4.44 -7.67 -1.40
C LYS A 38 -3.54 -8.78 -1.94
N GLY A 39 -3.60 -9.95 -1.31
CA GLY A 39 -2.90 -11.16 -1.76
C GLY A 39 -3.84 -12.13 -2.45
N GLU A 40 -3.38 -12.73 -3.54
CA GLU A 40 -4.01 -13.86 -4.22
C GLU A 40 -3.02 -15.03 -4.23
N GLU A 41 -3.40 -16.13 -3.57
CA GLU A 41 -2.57 -17.32 -3.41
C GLU A 41 -3.39 -18.59 -3.69
N GLY A 42 -2.75 -19.58 -4.32
CA GLY A 42 -3.36 -20.86 -4.65
C GLY A 42 -2.31 -21.96 -4.78
N LEU A 43 -2.70 -23.21 -4.54
CA LEU A 43 -1.79 -24.34 -4.66
C LEU A 43 -1.29 -24.50 -6.10
N SER A 44 0.03 -24.66 -6.25
CA SER A 44 0.69 -24.79 -7.57
C SER A 44 0.47 -23.60 -8.51
N GLN A 45 0.16 -22.42 -7.96
CA GLN A 45 0.05 -21.18 -8.71
C GLN A 45 1.04 -20.15 -8.15
N PRO A 46 1.54 -19.23 -8.99
CA PRO A 46 2.29 -18.09 -8.48
C PRO A 46 1.37 -17.23 -7.61
N PHE A 47 1.92 -16.71 -6.52
CA PHE A 47 1.22 -15.72 -5.69
C PHE A 47 1.30 -14.33 -6.34
N THR A 48 0.33 -13.47 -6.06
CA THR A 48 0.36 -12.05 -6.44
C THR A 48 -0.08 -11.19 -5.27
N TYR A 49 0.69 -10.14 -4.99
CA TYR A 49 0.35 -9.15 -3.97
C TYR A 49 0.29 -7.77 -4.59
N ARG A 50 -0.86 -7.11 -4.45
CA ARG A 50 -0.98 -5.66 -4.66
C ARG A 50 -0.77 -4.98 -3.31
N ILE A 51 0.19 -4.07 -3.24
CA ILE A 51 0.52 -3.34 -2.01
C ILE A 51 0.42 -1.85 -2.33
N GLU A 52 -0.34 -1.14 -1.51
CA GLU A 52 -0.43 0.31 -1.53
C GLU A 52 0.44 0.83 -0.39
N PHE A 53 1.34 1.76 -0.67
CA PHE A 53 2.29 2.27 0.31
C PHE A 53 2.54 3.77 0.12
N THR A 54 3.03 4.41 1.17
CA THR A 54 3.61 5.76 1.15
C THR A 54 5.12 5.68 1.35
N ALA A 55 5.84 6.68 0.86
CA ALA A 55 7.27 6.81 1.09
C ALA A 55 7.60 8.26 1.46
N SER A 56 8.69 8.45 2.20
CA SER A 56 9.19 9.80 2.51
C SER A 56 9.83 10.48 1.30
N ASP A 57 10.39 9.69 0.39
CA ASP A 57 10.90 10.18 -0.88
C ASP A 57 9.76 10.35 -1.90
N LEU A 58 9.76 11.49 -2.59
CA LEU A 58 8.76 11.87 -3.60
C LEU A 58 9.24 11.58 -5.03
N ASP A 59 10.53 11.32 -5.23
CA ASP A 59 11.14 11.10 -6.56
C ASP A 59 11.57 9.65 -6.76
N ILE A 60 10.63 8.72 -6.54
CA ILE A 60 10.87 7.29 -6.77
C ILE A 60 10.65 6.99 -8.26
N GLY A 61 11.74 6.76 -8.97
CA GLY A 61 11.74 6.34 -10.38
C GLY A 61 11.17 4.93 -10.57
N ALA A 62 10.60 4.66 -11.74
CA ALA A 62 10.04 3.34 -12.04
C ALA A 62 11.11 2.24 -12.03
N GLU A 63 12.33 2.57 -12.45
CA GLU A 63 13.51 1.70 -12.46
C GLU A 63 13.97 1.27 -11.06
N GLN A 64 13.65 2.04 -10.02
CA GLN A 64 13.95 1.67 -8.63
C GLN A 64 12.94 0.66 -8.07
N LEU A 65 11.84 0.39 -8.78
CA LEU A 65 10.77 -0.51 -8.35
C LEU A 65 10.63 -1.73 -9.29
N LEU A 66 10.69 -1.50 -10.60
CA LEU A 66 10.42 -2.53 -11.61
C LEU A 66 11.61 -3.47 -11.78
N GLY A 67 11.35 -4.77 -11.66
CA GLY A 67 12.37 -5.81 -11.82
C GLY A 67 13.23 -6.03 -10.57
N GLN A 68 13.06 -5.20 -9.55
CA GLN A 68 13.73 -5.34 -8.27
C GLN A 68 13.16 -6.51 -7.47
N TYR A 69 14.02 -7.16 -6.69
CA TYR A 69 13.55 -8.11 -5.70
C TYR A 69 12.85 -7.37 -4.57
N ALA A 70 11.73 -7.93 -4.11
CA ALA A 70 10.96 -7.37 -3.03
C ALA A 70 10.56 -8.45 -2.03
N ARG A 71 10.44 -8.04 -0.77
CA ARG A 71 9.96 -8.89 0.32
C ARG A 71 8.81 -8.19 1.02
N PHE A 72 7.72 -8.92 1.21
CA PHE A 72 6.59 -8.47 1.99
C PHE A 72 6.39 -9.39 3.21
N SER A 73 6.51 -8.82 4.41
CA SER A 73 6.41 -9.54 5.67
C SER A 73 5.04 -9.30 6.31
N LEU A 74 4.27 -10.38 6.45
CA LEU A 74 2.98 -10.37 7.13
C LEU A 74 3.14 -10.75 8.61
N HIS A 75 2.77 -9.85 9.51
CA HIS A 75 2.76 -10.09 10.95
C HIS A 75 1.30 -10.27 11.42
N ALA A 76 1.06 -11.29 12.25
CA ALA A 76 -0.26 -11.65 12.81
C ALA A 76 -0.61 -10.83 14.05
#